data_AF-C4KL22-F1
#
_entry.id   AF-C4KL22-F1
#
_cell.length_a   1.000
_cell.length_b   1.000
_cell.length_c   1.000
_cell.angle_alpha   90.00
_cell.angle_beta   90.00
_cell.angle_gamma   90.00
#
_symmetry.space_group_name_H-M   'P 1'
#
loop_
_entity.id
_entity.type
_entity.pdbx_description
1 polymer ?
#
loop_
_entity_poly.entity_id
_entity_poly.type
_entity_poly.pdbx_seq_one_letter_code
_entity_poly.pdbx_strand_id
1 'polypeptide(L)'
;MGAAFDKHAEEYDFWFMKNQNALFSKALLIEEMLKEEKGKKILSVSCGSGLFEYILKDKGIGIKDCVEPSEMGPIAEKRGLKVKRCYAEELPIKQTVNELFDTY
;
A
#
# COMPACT_ATOMS: atom_id res chain seq x y z
N MET A 1 11.52 -10.24 9.31
CA MET A 1 10.46 -10.69 8.37
C MET A 1 10.58 -10.10 6.96
N GLY A 2 11.18 -8.92 6.75
CA GLY A 2 11.27 -8.28 5.41
C GLY A 2 12.07 -9.03 4.34
N ALA A 3 13.09 -9.81 4.72
CA ALA A 3 14.03 -10.44 3.79
C ALA A 3 13.41 -11.39 2.73
N ALA A 4 12.23 -11.96 2.99
CA ALA A 4 11.53 -12.79 2.01
C ALA A 4 10.89 -11.95 0.89
N PHE A 5 10.47 -10.72 1.20
CA PHE A 5 9.83 -9.82 0.25
C PHE A 5 10.85 -9.01 -0.56
N ASP A 6 12.01 -8.73 0.03
CA ASP A 6 13.13 -8.04 -0.64
C ASP A 6 13.62 -8.75 -1.91
N LYS A 7 13.50 -10.08 -1.96
CA LYS A 7 14.02 -10.92 -3.07
C LYS A 7 12.96 -11.41 -4.05
N HIS A 8 11.67 -11.30 -3.71
CA HIS A 8 10.59 -11.99 -4.42
C HIS A 8 9.40 -11.07 -4.73
N ALA A 9 9.63 -9.76 -4.85
CA ALA A 9 8.57 -8.79 -5.14
C ALA A 9 7.81 -9.09 -6.44
N GLU A 10 8.54 -9.49 -7.49
CA GLU A 10 7.94 -9.89 -8.77
C GLU A 10 7.13 -11.18 -8.65
N GLU A 11 7.59 -12.14 -7.85
CA GLU A 11 6.86 -13.40 -7.63
C GLU A 11 5.56 -13.19 -6.85
N TYR A 12 5.55 -12.24 -5.91
CA TYR A 12 4.35 -11.84 -5.18
C TYR A 12 3.27 -11.29 -6.12
N ASP A 13 3.63 -10.29 -6.95
CA ASP A 13 2.70 -9.71 -7.91
C ASP A 13 2.25 -10.76 -8.95
N PHE A 14 3.19 -11.59 -9.43
CA PHE A 14 2.92 -12.64 -10.39
C PHE A 14 1.97 -13.71 -9.85
N TRP A 15 2.06 -14.04 -8.55
CA TRP A 15 1.11 -14.93 -7.91
C TRP A 15 -0.32 -14.38 -8.02
N PHE A 16 -0.53 -13.08 -7.77
CA PHE A 16 -1.84 -12.46 -7.95
C PHE A 16 -2.29 -12.40 -9.41
N MET A 17 -1.36 -12.23 -10.37
CA MET A 17 -1.69 -12.30 -11.80
C MET A 17 -2.19 -13.69 -12.21
N LYS A 18 -1.66 -14.75 -11.58
CA LYS A 18 -2.13 -16.14 -11.77
C LYS A 18 -3.39 -16.49 -10.97
N ASN A 19 -3.70 -15.73 -9.92
CA ASN A 19 -4.81 -15.98 -9.00
C ASN A 19 -5.77 -14.78 -8.96
N GLN A 20 -6.29 -14.40 -10.13
CA GLN A 20 -7.07 -13.16 -10.29
C GLN A 20 -8.33 -13.10 -9.40
N ASN A 21 -9.00 -14.23 -9.16
CA ASN A 21 -10.13 -14.25 -8.22
C ASN A 21 -9.71 -13.84 -6.81
N ALA A 22 -8.56 -14.31 -6.32
CA ALA A 22 -8.04 -13.92 -5.01
C ALA A 22 -7.64 -12.43 -4.99
N LEU A 23 -7.05 -11.92 -6.08
CA LEU A 23 -6.73 -10.50 -6.22
C LEU A 23 -7.98 -9.64 -6.15
N PHE A 24 -8.96 -9.91 -7.01
CA PHE A 24 -10.15 -9.07 -7.14
C PHE A 24 -11.10 -9.21 -5.95
N SER A 25 -11.26 -10.40 -5.35
CA SER A 25 -12.04 -10.54 -4.11
C SER A 25 -11.45 -9.70 -2.97
N LYS A 26 -10.11 -9.64 -2.84
CA LYS A 26 -9.46 -8.76 -1.86
C LYS A 26 -9.63 -7.28 -2.19
N ALA A 27 -9.42 -6.89 -3.45
CA ALA A 27 -9.59 -5.50 -3.88
C ALA A 27 -11.03 -5.01 -3.68
N LEU A 28 -12.03 -5.85 -3.99
CA LEU A 28 -13.45 -5.54 -3.76
C LEU A 28 -13.77 -5.40 -2.26
N LEU A 29 -13.21 -6.26 -1.41
CA LEU A 29 -13.38 -6.14 0.04
C LEU A 29 -12.82 -4.80 0.56
N ILE A 30 -11.60 -4.45 0.15
CA ILE A 30 -10.99 -3.17 0.56
C ILE A 30 -11.80 -1.99 0.03
N GLU A 31 -12.26 -2.05 -1.22
CA GLU A 31 -13.12 -1.03 -1.81
C GLU A 31 -14.39 -0.82 -1.00
N GLU A 32 -15.09 -1.90 -0.67
CA GLU A 32 -16.33 -1.86 0.10
C GLU A 32 -16.11 -1.26 1.50
N MET A 33 -15.00 -1.62 2.17
CA MET A 33 -14.65 -1.10 3.49
C MET A 33 -14.27 0.38 3.48
N LEU A 34 -13.79 0.91 2.35
CA LEU A 34 -13.31 2.29 2.21
C LEU A 34 -14.26 3.20 1.42
N LYS A 35 -15.42 2.69 0.98
CA LYS A 35 -16.32 3.45 0.09
C LYS A 35 -16.83 4.76 0.70
N GLU A 36 -17.06 4.79 2.01
CA GLU A 36 -17.48 5.98 2.77
C GLU A 36 -16.30 6.89 3.16
N GLU A 37 -15.07 6.42 2.96
CA GLU A 37 -13.84 7.13 3.25
C GLU A 37 -13.25 7.82 2.01
N LYS A 38 -13.95 7.76 0.87
CA LYS A 38 -13.55 8.42 -0.38
C LYS A 38 -13.29 9.92 -0.15
N GLY A 39 -12.13 10.38 -0.61
CA GLY A 39 -11.69 11.77 -0.47
C GLY A 39 -10.94 12.08 0.83
N LYS A 40 -10.90 11.17 1.81
CA LYS A 40 -10.09 11.32 3.01
C LYS A 40 -8.64 10.88 2.75
N LYS A 41 -7.72 11.35 3.61
CA LYS A 41 -6.32 10.91 3.60
C LYS A 41 -6.23 9.51 4.21
N ILE A 42 -5.71 8.55 3.45
CA ILE A 42 -5.58 7.15 3.86
C ILE A 42 -4.10 6.79 3.87
N LEU A 43 -3.66 6.18 4.96
CA LEU A 43 -2.33 5.60 5.10
C LEU A 43 -2.40 4.10 4.82
N SER A 44 -1.64 3.61 3.84
CA SER A 44 -1.42 2.17 3.69
C SER A 44 -0.19 1.74 4.48
N VAL A 45 -0.38 0.77 5.37
CA VAL A 45 0.69 0.22 6.21
C VAL A 45 1.11 -1.13 5.66
N SER A 46 2.39 -1.27 5.34
CA SER A 46 2.97 -2.43 4.65
C SER A 46 2.38 -2.62 3.24
N CYS A 47 2.48 -1.56 2.42
CA CYS A 47 1.90 -1.53 1.07
C CYS A 47 2.58 -2.49 0.07
N GLY A 48 3.73 -3.07 0.42
CA GLY A 48 4.51 -3.93 -0.45
C GLY A 48 4.86 -3.23 -1.76
N SER A 49 4.49 -3.84 -2.88
CA SER A 49 4.71 -3.31 -4.23
C SER A 49 3.71 -2.23 -4.63
N GLY A 50 2.70 -1.94 -3.79
CA GLY A 50 1.63 -0.99 -4.11
C GLY A 50 0.56 -1.51 -5.06
N LEU A 51 0.43 -2.84 -5.21
CA LEU A 51 -0.49 -3.46 -6.19
C LEU A 51 -1.96 -3.13 -5.88
N PHE A 52 -2.37 -3.19 -4.61
CA PHE A 52 -3.77 -2.95 -4.23
C PHE A 52 -4.12 -1.46 -4.33
N GLU A 53 -3.23 -0.58 -3.87
CA GLU A 53 -3.39 0.87 -3.96
C GLU A 53 -3.52 1.31 -5.42
N TYR A 54 -2.72 0.71 -6.31
CA TYR A 54 -2.81 0.96 -7.75
C TYR A 54 -4.17 0.56 -8.32
N ILE A 55 -4.69 -0.63 -7.99
CA ILE A 55 -6.01 -1.09 -8.46
C ILE A 55 -7.15 -0.24 -7.88
N LEU A 56 -7.05 0.16 -6.61
CA LEU A 56 -8.06 0.94 -5.90
C LEU A 56 -8.15 2.38 -6.42
N LYS A 57 -7.06 2.91 -6.98
CA LYS A 57 -7.06 4.21 -7.65
C LYS A 57 -8.10 4.30 -8.76
N ASP A 58 -8.21 3.26 -9.59
CA ASP A 58 -9.18 3.21 -10.69
C ASP A 58 -10.63 3.07 -10.18
N LYS A 59 -10.81 2.66 -8.92
CA LYS A 59 -12.10 2.57 -8.21
C LYS A 59 -12.46 3.85 -7.45
N GLY A 60 -11.68 4.91 -7.60
CA GLY A 60 -11.89 6.21 -6.96
C GLY A 60 -11.45 6.27 -5.49
N ILE A 61 -10.65 5.31 -5.02
CA ILE A 61 -10.06 5.31 -3.67
C ILE A 61 -8.60 5.76 -3.82
N GLY A 62 -8.33 7.01 -3.48
CA GLY A 62 -7.03 7.65 -3.65
C GLY A 62 -6.09 7.43 -2.47
N ILE A 63 -5.43 6.28 -2.40
CA ILE A 63 -4.34 6.02 -1.44
C ILE A 63 -3.04 6.54 -2.05
N LYS A 64 -2.29 7.35 -1.29
CA LYS A 64 -1.02 7.95 -1.75
C LYS A 64 0.11 7.74 -0.75
N ASP A 65 -0.17 7.91 0.53
CA ASP A 65 0.82 7.82 1.59
C ASP A 65 0.93 6.38 2.08
N CYS A 66 2.14 5.85 2.09
CA CYS A 66 2.41 4.44 2.35
C CYS A 66 3.64 4.27 3.24
N VAL A 67 3.64 3.23 4.06
CA VAL A 67 4.85 2.75 4.74
C VAL A 67 5.15 1.33 4.33
N GLU A 68 6.43 1.06 4.08
CA GLU A 68 6.90 -0.26 3.65
C GLU A 68 8.37 -0.45 4.04
N PRO A 69 8.71 -1.41 4.90
CA PRO A 69 10.10 -1.61 5.34
C PRO A 69 10.98 -2.36 4.33
N SER A 70 10.41 -3.05 3.34
CA SER A 70 11.15 -3.87 2.36
C SER A 70 11.63 -3.08 1.13
N GLU A 71 12.45 -3.74 0.29
CA GLU A 71 12.86 -3.26 -1.04
C GLU A 71 11.70 -3.24 -2.06
N MET A 72 10.47 -3.60 -1.66
CA MET A 72 9.28 -3.41 -2.48
C MET A 72 8.85 -1.93 -2.57
N GLY A 73 9.28 -1.09 -1.62
CA GLY A 73 8.96 0.34 -1.59
C GLY A 73 9.23 1.08 -2.90
N PRO A 74 10.42 0.96 -3.51
CA PRO A 74 10.70 1.54 -4.83
C PRO A 74 9.77 1.09 -5.96
N ILE A 75 9.17 -0.11 -5.88
CA ILE A 75 8.17 -0.58 -6.85
C ILE A 75 6.84 0.16 -6.63
N ALA A 76 6.43 0.30 -5.37
CA ALA A 76 5.27 1.10 -4.96
C ALA A 76 5.43 2.57 -5.40
N GLU A 77 6.62 3.16 -5.25
CA GLU A 77 6.92 4.52 -5.71
C GLU A 77 6.76 4.66 -7.23
N LYS A 78 7.23 3.68 -8.02
CA LYS A 78 7.02 3.66 -9.48
C LYS A 78 5.54 3.58 -9.87
N ARG A 79 4.67 3.10 -8.99
CA ARG A 79 3.20 3.11 -9.16
C ARG A 79 2.54 4.43 -8.73
N GLY A 80 3.33 5.40 -8.26
CA GLY A 80 2.89 6.74 -7.91
C GLY A 80 2.53 6.93 -6.43
N LEU A 81 3.00 6.02 -5.56
CA LEU A 81 2.84 6.13 -4.11
C LEU A 81 4.00 6.92 -3.49
N LYS A 82 3.74 7.58 -2.35
CA LYS A 82 4.75 8.18 -1.50
C LYS A 82 5.07 7.20 -0.38
N VAL A 83 6.23 6.57 -0.46
CA VAL A 83 6.61 5.49 0.47
C VAL A 83 7.62 6.01 1.49
N LYS A 84 7.31 5.85 2.77
CA LYS A 84 8.27 6.03 3.85
C LYS A 84 8.73 4.67 4.34
N ARG A 85 10.05 4.42 4.28
CA ARG A 85 10.62 3.18 4.77
C ARG A 85 10.56 3.13 6.30
N CYS A 86 9.68 2.31 6.84
CA CYS A 86 9.42 2.20 8.28
C CYS A 86 8.69 0.87 8.56
N TYR A 87 8.97 0.27 9.71
CA TYR A 87 8.19 -0.87 10.20
C TYR A 87 6.85 -0.40 10.77
N ALA A 88 5.80 -1.21 10.65
CA ALA A 88 4.48 -0.88 11.16
C ALA A 88 4.50 -0.63 12.68
N GLU A 89 5.31 -1.39 13.40
CA GLU A 89 5.50 -1.34 14.85
C GLU A 89 6.24 -0.07 15.31
N GLU A 90 6.98 0.56 14.40
CA GLU A 90 7.72 1.79 14.67
C GLU A 90 6.92 3.04 14.31
N LEU A 91 5.70 2.87 13.78
CA LEU A 91 4.82 4.01 13.50
C LEU A 91 4.46 4.72 14.81
N PRO A 92 4.68 6.04 14.89
CA PRO A 92 4.33 6.79 16.07
C PRO A 92 2.81 6.84 16.22
N ILE A 93 2.29 6.08 17.20
CA ILE A 93 0.85 5.88 17.49
C ILE A 93 0.09 7.21 17.69
N LYS A 94 0.81 8.30 17.99
CA LYS A 94 0.22 9.62 18.29
C LYS A 94 0.20 10.59 17.11
N GLN A 95 0.85 10.27 15.99
CA GLN A 95 0.97 11.22 14.87
C GLN A 95 -0.13 11.01 13.84
N THR A 96 -0.67 12.12 13.32
CA THR A 96 -1.56 12.08 12.16
C THR A 96 -0.79 11.76 10.87
N VAL A 97 -1.48 11.29 9.83
CA VAL A 97 -0.85 11.06 8.51
C VAL A 97 -0.21 12.35 7.95
N ASN A 98 -0.72 13.52 8.33
CA ASN A 98 -0.11 14.80 7.98
C ASN A 98 1.27 14.98 8.64
N GLU A 99 1.40 14.67 9.93
CA GLU A 99 2.70 14.75 10.62
C GLU A 99 3.73 13.77 10.07
N LEU A 100 3.29 12.63 9.53
CA LEU A 100 4.18 11.62 8.97
C LEU A 100 4.75 11.97 7.60
N PHE A 101 3.97 12.67 6.77
CA PHE A 101 4.28 12.89 5.35
C PHE A 101 4.36 14.36 4.94
N ASP A 102 3.85 15.31 5.72
CA ASP A 102 3.81 16.74 5.37
C ASP A 102 4.86 17.57 6.15
N THR A 103 5.94 16.95 6.62
CA THR A 103 7.10 17.68 7.16
C THR A 103 7.76 18.50 6.06
N TYR A 104 7.81 19.82 6.29
CA TYR A 104 8.40 20.86 5.43
C TYR A 104 9.83 20.57 5.00
#